data_AF-A0A9X8YM22-F1
#
_entry.id   AF-A0A9X8YM22-F1
#
_cell.length_a   1.000
_cell.length_b   1.000
_cell.length_c   1.000
_cell.angle_alpha   90.00
_cell.angle_beta   90.00
_cell.angle_gamma   90.00
#
_symmetry.space_group_name_H-M   'P 1'
#
loop_
_entity.id
_entity.type
_entity.pdbx_description
1 polymer ?
#
loop_
_entity_poly.entity_id
_entity_poly.type
_entity_poly.pdbx_seq_one_letter_code
_entity_poly.pdbx_strand_id
1 'polypeptide(L)' 'AYVLEALKPLLEDDKALKVGQNLKFDMSLLARYGIEMRGIAYDTMLESYVLDSVGGRHDMDSLADRYLGHKTITFEEIAG' A
#
# COMPACT_ATOMS: atom_id res chain seq x y z
N ALA A 1 -9.53 -4.46 21.16
CA ALA A 1 -8.91 -3.63 20.13
C ALA A 1 -9.98 -3.20 19.13
N TYR A 2 -10.84 -2.27 19.52
CA TYR A 2 -12.14 -2.04 18.86
C TYR A 2 -12.05 -1.75 17.36
N VAL A 3 -11.09 -0.93 16.94
CA VAL A 3 -10.93 -0.55 15.52
C VAL A 3 -10.49 -1.73 14.66
N LEU A 4 -9.48 -2.50 15.10
CA LEU A 4 -8.99 -3.66 14.34
C LEU A 4 -10.05 -4.76 14.25
N GLU A 5 -10.81 -4.97 15.33
CA GLU A 5 -11.93 -5.91 15.34
C GLU A 5 -13.03 -5.50 14.35
N ALA A 6 -13.35 -4.19 14.27
CA ALA A 6 -14.34 -3.67 13.33
C ALA A 6 -13.89 -3.75 11.87
N LEU A 7 -12.59 -3.58 11.60
CA LEU A 7 -12.02 -3.63 10.24
C LEU A 7 -11.69 -5.05 9.76
N LYS A 8 -11.49 -6.00 10.68
CA LYS A 8 -11.10 -7.38 10.35
C LYS A 8 -11.98 -8.03 9.26
N PRO A 9 -13.33 -7.95 9.31
CA PRO A 9 -14.16 -8.55 8.26
C PRO A 9 -13.89 -8.00 6.86
N LEU A 10 -13.59 -6.70 6.73
CA LEU A 10 -13.27 -6.08 5.45
C LEU A 10 -11.86 -6.48 4.98
N LEU A 11 -10.89 -6.50 5.91
CA LEU A 11 -9.50 -6.81 5.60
C LEU A 11 -9.31 -8.28 5.18
N GLU A 12 -10.09 -9.20 5.75
CA GLU A 12 -10.03 -10.65 5.44
C GLU A 12 -11.01 -11.09 4.33
N ASP A 13 -11.80 -10.19 3.73
CA ASP A 13 -12.70 -10.51 2.62
C ASP A 13 -11.94 -10.52 1.26
N ASP A 14 -11.93 -11.67 0.58
CA ASP A 14 -11.35 -11.84 -0.76
C ASP A 14 -12.07 -11.03 -1.85
N LYS A 15 -13.35 -10.70 -1.66
CA LYS A 15 -14.14 -9.93 -2.63
C LYS A 15 -13.97 -8.44 -2.47
N ALA A 16 -13.58 -7.99 -1.28
CA ALA A 16 -13.18 -6.62 -1.06
C ALA A 16 -11.77 -6.42 -1.62
N LEU A 17 -11.67 -5.94 -2.86
CA LEU A 17 -10.38 -5.73 -3.52
C LEU A 17 -9.66 -4.51 -2.94
N LYS A 18 -8.37 -4.65 -2.64
CA LYS A 18 -7.52 -3.60 -2.11
C LYS A 18 -6.47 -3.17 -3.12
N VAL A 19 -6.23 -1.87 -3.16
CA VAL A 19 -5.14 -1.19 -3.87
C VAL A 19 -4.25 -0.57 -2.81
N GLY A 20 -2.92 -0.65 -2.99
CA GLY A 20 -1.98 0.01 -2.09
C GLY A 20 -0.58 0.07 -2.69
N GLN A 21 0.36 0.65 -1.94
CA GLN A 21 1.76 0.75 -2.32
C GLN A 21 2.59 -0.17 -1.42
N ASN A 22 3.30 -1.15 -1.98
CA ASN A 22 4.13 -2.10 -1.22
C ASN A 22 3.33 -2.85 -0.12
N LEU A 23 2.18 -3.44 -0.50
CA LEU A 23 1.22 -4.10 0.40
C LEU A 23 1.80 -5.28 1.20
N LYS A 24 2.98 -5.78 0.81
CA LYS A 24 3.75 -6.74 1.61
C LYS A 24 4.00 -6.24 3.04
N PHE A 25 4.24 -4.94 3.21
CA PHE A 25 4.47 -4.36 4.54
C PHE A 25 3.18 -4.41 5.38
N ASP A 26 2.06 -3.94 4.84
CA ASP A 26 0.76 -3.92 5.52
C ASP A 26 0.30 -5.32 5.91
N MET A 27 0.44 -6.29 4.99
CA MET A 27 0.12 -7.70 5.26
C MET A 27 0.93 -8.25 6.43
N SER A 28 2.24 -7.98 6.45
CA SER A 28 3.14 -8.44 7.52
C SER A 28 2.82 -7.79 8.86
N LEU A 29 2.39 -6.52 8.86
CA LEU A 29 2.01 -5.78 10.06
C LEU A 29 0.69 -6.32 10.63
N LEU A 30 -0.34 -6.46 9.79
CA LEU A 30 -1.66 -6.95 10.18
C LEU A 30 -1.63 -8.40 10.70
N ALA A 31 -0.74 -9.23 10.15
CA ALA A 31 -0.53 -10.59 10.65
C ALA A 31 -0.09 -10.62 12.13
N ARG A 32 0.61 -9.60 12.62
CA ARG A 32 1.00 -9.48 14.05
C ARG A 32 -0.21 -9.30 14.98
N TYR A 33 -1.33 -8.86 14.43
CA TYR A 33 -2.60 -8.68 15.13
C TYR A 33 -3.60 -9.80 14.82
N GLY A 34 -3.16 -10.89 14.19
CA GLY A 34 -4.01 -12.02 13.82
C GLY A 34 -5.06 -11.69 12.76
N ILE A 35 -4.72 -10.76 11.84
CA ILE A 35 -5.54 -10.40 10.68
C ILE A 35 -4.82 -10.91 9.43
N GLU A 36 -5.49 -11.77 8.66
CA GLU A 36 -5.01 -12.27 7.37
C GLU A 36 -5.51 -11.37 6.25
N MET A 37 -4.69 -10.40 5.83
CA MET A 37 -5.10 -9.49 4.75
C MET A 37 -5.30 -10.26 3.44
N ARG A 38 -6.52 -10.22 2.92
CA ARG A 38 -6.96 -10.88 1.69
C ARG A 38 -7.42 -9.87 0.65
N GLY A 39 -7.73 -10.31 -0.57
CA GLY A 39 -8.18 -9.41 -1.64
C GLY A 39 -7.13 -8.37 -2.06
N ILE A 40 -5.84 -8.64 -1.85
CA ILE A 40 -4.73 -7.81 -2.35
C ILE A 40 -4.71 -7.93 -3.88
N ALA A 41 -5.31 -6.96 -4.56
CA ALA A 41 -5.53 -7.04 -6.00
C ALA A 41 -4.51 -6.22 -6.79
N TYR A 42 -4.11 -5.06 -6.26
CA TYR A 42 -3.29 -4.10 -6.98
C TYR A 42 -2.22 -3.50 -6.06
N ASP A 43 -0.96 -3.54 -6.49
CA ASP A 43 0.16 -2.90 -5.81
C ASP A 43 0.84 -1.92 -6.75
N THR A 44 0.73 -0.62 -6.48
CA THR A 44 1.18 0.45 -7.38
C THR A 44 2.70 0.44 -7.58
N MET A 45 3.47 -0.10 -6.63
CA MET A 45 4.91 -0.30 -6.80
C MET A 45 5.18 -1.35 -7.88
N LEU A 46 4.45 -2.47 -7.83
CA LEU A 46 4.60 -3.57 -8.78
C LEU A 46 4.02 -3.22 -10.15
N GLU A 47 2.89 -2.52 -10.21
CA GLU A 47 2.31 -2.01 -11.45
C GLU A 47 3.32 -1.14 -12.21
N SER A 48 3.94 -0.18 -11.51
CA SER A 48 4.97 0.69 -12.09
C SER A 48 6.22 -0.09 -12.51
N TYR A 49 6.66 -1.05 -11.69
CA TYR A 49 7.82 -1.88 -12.00
C TYR A 49 7.62 -2.78 -13.23
N VAL A 50 6.44 -3.38 -13.36
CA VAL A 50 6.09 -4.22 -14.52
C VAL A 50 5.98 -3.37 -15.79
N LEU A 51 5.47 -2.14 -15.67
CA LEU A 51 5.35 -1.22 -16.79
C LEU A 51 6.73 -0.78 -17.34
N ASP A 52 7.64 -0.37 -16.45
CA ASP A 52 9.01 0.00 -16.81
C ASP A 52 9.96 -0.12 -15.61
N SER A 53 10.60 -1.28 -15.46
CA SER A 53 11.51 -1.57 -14.35
C SER A 53 12.75 -0.70 -14.27
N VAL A 54 13.11 0.03 -15.34
CA VAL A 54 14.29 0.92 -15.39
C VAL A 54 13.91 2.40 -15.45
N GLY A 55 12.60 2.71 -15.42
CA GLY A 55 12.04 4.06 -15.49
C GLY A 55 12.29 4.94 -14.26
N GLY A 56 13.18 4.51 -13.36
CA GLY A 56 13.56 5.20 -12.14
C GLY A 56 13.06 4.51 -10.89
N ARG A 57 12.85 5.30 -9.83
CA ARG A 57 12.36 4.78 -8.55
C ARG A 57 10.85 4.51 -8.62
N HIS A 58 10.41 3.49 -7.88
CA HIS A 58 9.01 3.06 -7.78
C HIS A 58 8.42 3.31 -6.38
N ASP A 59 9.02 4.19 -5.57
CA ASP A 59 8.41 4.67 -4.32
C ASP A 59 7.28 5.68 -4.59
N MET A 60 6.39 5.84 -3.61
CA MET A 60 5.15 6.61 -3.78
C MET A 60 5.42 8.07 -4.16
N ASP A 61 6.43 8.70 -3.56
CA ASP A 61 6.78 10.09 -3.84
C ASP A 61 7.22 10.27 -5.31
N SER A 62 8.09 9.38 -5.79
CA SER A 62 8.54 9.37 -7.19
C SER A 62 7.40 9.08 -8.17
N LEU A 63 6.47 8.19 -7.81
CA LEU A 63 5.31 7.85 -8.64
C LEU A 63 4.29 9.00 -8.70
N ALA A 64 4.01 9.65 -7.57
CA ALA A 64 3.07 10.76 -7.50
C ALA A 64 3.54 11.96 -8.33
N ASP A 65 4.82 12.30 -8.27
CA ASP A 65 5.39 13.38 -9.09
C ASP A 65 5.31 13.02 -10.58
N ARG A 66 5.73 11.80 -10.96
CA ARG A 66 5.78 11.36 -12.36
C ARG A 66 4.41 11.28 -13.03
N TYR A 67 3.44 10.65 -12.37
CA TYR A 67 2.14 10.34 -12.99
C TYR A 67 1.08 11.39 -12.70
N LEU A 68 1.19 12.14 -11.60
CA LEU A 68 0.16 13.09 -11.15
C LEU A 68 0.67 14.54 -11.10
N GLY A 69 1.96 14.79 -11.29
CA GLY A 69 2.57 16.11 -11.09
C GLY A 69 2.43 16.60 -9.66
N HIS A 70 2.36 15.68 -8.69
CA HIS A 70 2.03 15.97 -7.31
C HIS A 70 3.16 15.57 -6.36
N LYS A 71 3.64 16.53 -5.58
CA LYS A 71 4.59 16.27 -4.48
C LYS A 71 3.82 15.82 -3.24
N THR A 72 4.05 14.58 -2.82
CA THR A 72 3.56 14.03 -1.55
C THR A 72 4.25 14.69 -0.36
N ILE A 73 3.61 14.60 0.80
CA ILE A 73 4.22 14.96 2.08
C ILE A 73 5.17 13.81 2.44
N THR A 74 6.44 14.14 2.64
CA THR A 74 7.47 13.18 2.99
C THR A 74 7.32 12.70 4.43
N PHE A 75 7.91 11.55 4.74
CA PHE A 75 7.92 11.05 6.11
C PHE A 75 8.65 12.00 7.08
N GLU A 76 9.74 12.63 6.64
CA GLU A 76 10.52 13.59 7.43
C GLU A 76 9.68 14.82 7.81
N GLU A 77 8.89 15.35 6.88
CA GLU A 77 7.98 16.48 7.15
C GLU A 77 6.88 16.15 8.18
N ILE A 78 6.50 14.87 8.32
CA ILE A 78 5.49 14.42 9.28
C ILE A 78 6.12 14.05 10.62
N ALA A 79 7.26 13.37 10.61
CA ALA A 79 7.86 12.76 11.79
C ALA A 79 8.86 13.67 12.53
N GLY A 80 9.37 14.71 11.87
CA GLY A 80 10.37 15.64 12.41
C GLY A 80 11.81 15.22 12.17
#